data_AF-A0A059F828-F1
#
_entry.id   AF-A0A059F828-F1
#
_cell.length_a   1.000
_cell.length_b   1.000
_cell.length_c   1.000
_cell.angle_alpha   90.00
_cell.angle_beta   90.00
_cell.angle_gamma   90.00
#
_symmetry.space_group_name_H-M   'P 1'
#
loop_
_entity.id
_entity.type
_entity.pdbx_description
1 polymer ?
#
loop_
_entity_poly.entity_id
_entity_poly.type
_entity_poly.pdbx_seq_one_letter_code
_entity_poly.pdbx_strand_id
1 'polypeptide(L)'
;MFQNLAALAANFGLIFSALAIGSSWVAAIAAPNCSFEELDGSRADRHVRELLHATSVPIAGMMLAAGACFLLATHWAAGVTALLAAFGFYSNHWMLAPKTGKAPKGARTSRKGQRAVSVSLSLIFMLVAIIAAILGMVGI
;
A
#
# COMPACT_ATOMS: atom_id res chain seq x y z
N MET A 1 13.16 -15.42 -28.05
CA MET A 1 13.76 -14.85 -26.82
C MET A 1 12.87 -13.79 -26.17
N PHE A 2 12.34 -12.80 -26.90
CA PHE A 2 11.52 -11.73 -26.31
C PHE A 2 10.21 -12.20 -25.63
N GLN A 3 9.55 -13.25 -26.12
CA GLN A 3 8.37 -13.84 -25.46
C GLN A 3 8.68 -14.42 -24.07
N ASN A 4 9.81 -15.11 -23.91
CA ASN A 4 10.22 -15.66 -22.61
C ASN A 4 10.55 -14.54 -21.61
N LEU A 5 11.13 -13.43 -22.10
CA LEU A 5 11.42 -12.26 -21.27
C LEU A 5 10.14 -11.55 -20.83
N ALA A 6 9.16 -11.39 -21.72
CA ALA A 6 7.85 -10.82 -21.40
C ALA A 6 7.09 -11.68 -20.38
N ALA A 7 7.09 -13.00 -20.54
CA ALA A 7 6.48 -13.92 -19.59
C ALA A 7 7.17 -13.89 -18.22
N LEU A 8 8.50 -13.84 -18.19
CA LEU A 8 9.27 -13.68 -16.96
C LEU A 8 8.94 -12.36 -16.26
N ALA A 9 8.87 -11.25 -17.01
CA ALA A 9 8.51 -9.95 -16.49
C ALA A 9 7.08 -9.93 -15.94
N ALA A 10 6.12 -10.53 -16.62
CA ALA A 10 4.75 -10.65 -16.13
C ALA A 10 4.69 -11.42 -14.79
N ASN A 11 5.40 -12.54 -14.68
CA ASN A 11 5.48 -13.32 -13.45
C ASN A 11 6.10 -12.54 -12.29
N PHE A 12 7.19 -11.80 -12.55
CA PHE A 12 7.76 -10.91 -11.52
C PHE A 12 6.78 -9.79 -11.12
N GLY A 13 6.05 -9.21 -12.07
CA GLY A 13 5.00 -8.23 -11.81
C GLY A 13 3.91 -8.78 -10.89
N LEU A 14 3.48 -10.03 -11.12
CA LEU A 14 2.53 -10.74 -10.28
C LEU A 14 3.07 -11.02 -8.88
N ILE A 15 4.33 -11.46 -8.77
CA ILE A 15 4.98 -11.71 -7.47
C ILE A 15 5.06 -10.42 -6.64
N PHE A 16 5.52 -9.32 -7.24
CA PHE A 16 5.60 -8.04 -6.53
C PHE A 16 4.23 -7.52 -6.11
N SER A 17 3.21 -7.68 -6.98
CA SER A 17 1.83 -7.34 -6.64
C SER A 17 1.31 -8.20 -5.48
N ALA A 18 1.56 -9.51 -5.48
CA ALA A 18 1.15 -10.41 -4.41
C ALA A 18 1.82 -10.06 -3.06
N LEU A 19 3.13 -9.73 -3.08
CA LEU A 19 3.85 -9.27 -1.90
C LEU A 19 3.30 -7.94 -1.36
N ALA A 20 3.00 -6.99 -2.24
CA ALA A 20 2.40 -5.71 -1.87
C ALA A 20 1.00 -5.89 -1.27
N ILE A 21 0.17 -6.74 -1.87
CA ILE A 21 -1.17 -7.07 -1.36
C ILE A 21 -1.07 -7.72 0.02
N GLY A 22 -0.22 -8.76 0.17
CA GLY A 22 -0.04 -9.46 1.44
C GLY A 22 0.47 -8.54 2.56
N SER A 23 1.49 -7.74 2.28
CA SER A 23 2.02 -6.78 3.26
C SER A 23 1.02 -5.67 3.62
N SER A 24 0.24 -5.18 2.66
CA SER A 24 -0.82 -4.20 2.93
C SER A 24 -1.96 -4.77 3.78
N TRP A 25 -2.33 -6.04 3.58
CA TRP A 25 -3.30 -6.74 4.42
C TRP A 25 -2.82 -6.86 5.86
N VAL A 26 -1.55 -7.27 6.06
CA VAL A 26 -0.97 -7.38 7.40
C VAL A 26 -0.96 -6.03 8.10
N ALA A 27 -0.54 -4.97 7.41
CA ALA A 27 -0.44 -3.64 7.98
C ALA A 27 -1.80 -2.97 8.26
N ALA A 28 -2.81 -3.21 7.43
CA ALA A 28 -4.11 -2.54 7.51
C ALA A 28 -5.19 -3.34 8.27
N ILE A 29 -5.05 -4.67 8.40
CA ILE A 29 -6.07 -5.54 9.00
C ILE A 29 -5.50 -6.31 10.19
N ALA A 30 -4.52 -7.19 9.96
CA ALA A 30 -4.06 -8.12 11.00
C ALA A 30 -3.40 -7.39 12.17
N ALA A 31 -2.42 -6.53 11.90
CA ALA A 31 -1.68 -5.83 12.94
C ALA A 31 -2.54 -4.86 13.77
N PRO A 32 -3.50 -4.10 13.18
CA PRO A 32 -4.49 -3.37 13.97
C PRO A 32 -5.29 -4.27 14.90
N ASN A 33 -5.83 -5.39 14.40
CA ASN A 33 -6.67 -6.28 15.22
C ASN A 33 -5.91 -6.79 16.46
N CYS A 34 -4.70 -7.33 16.27
CA CYS A 34 -3.87 -7.76 17.39
C CYS A 34 -3.48 -6.60 18.33
N SER A 35 -3.22 -5.42 17.77
CA SER A 35 -2.85 -4.24 18.58
C SER A 35 -3.99 -3.78 19.50
N PHE A 36 -5.26 -3.87 19.07
CA PHE A 36 -6.41 -3.47 19.91
C PHE A 36 -6.79 -4.53 20.94
N GLU A 37 -6.34 -5.78 20.77
CA GLU A 37 -6.52 -6.85 21.75
C GLU A 37 -5.49 -6.74 22.87
N GLU A 38 -4.24 -6.39 22.56
CA GLU A 38 -3.13 -6.42 23.53
C GLU A 38 -2.77 -5.06 24.14
N LEU A 39 -3.09 -3.94 23.47
CA LEU A 39 -2.68 -2.60 23.91
C LEU A 39 -3.88 -1.72 24.26
N ASP A 40 -3.66 -0.80 25.21
CA ASP A 40 -4.59 0.31 25.44
C ASP A 40 -4.89 1.05 24.15
N GLY A 41 -6.16 1.41 23.91
CA GLY A 41 -6.60 1.97 22.62
C GLY A 41 -5.78 3.17 22.13
N SER A 42 -5.23 4.00 23.03
CA SER A 42 -4.36 5.13 22.66
C SER A 42 -2.96 4.73 22.20
N ARG A 43 -2.43 3.61 22.73
CA ARG A 43 -1.13 3.02 22.35
C ARG A 43 -1.28 2.22 21.05
N ALA A 44 -2.36 1.44 20.94
CA ALA A 44 -2.73 0.73 19.71
C ALA A 44 -2.89 1.69 18.52
N ASP A 45 -3.59 2.82 18.69
CA ASP A 45 -3.76 3.83 17.64
C ASP A 45 -2.41 4.40 17.16
N ARG A 46 -1.48 4.64 18.09
CA ARG A 46 -0.14 5.14 17.75
C ARG A 46 0.66 4.08 16.99
N HIS A 47 0.64 2.84 17.46
CA HIS A 47 1.33 1.72 16.81
C HIS A 47 0.85 1.52 15.37
N VAL A 48 -0.47 1.45 15.16
CA VAL A 48 -1.05 1.27 13.81
C VAL A 48 -0.64 2.39 12.87
N ARG A 49 -0.63 3.64 13.35
CA ARG A 49 -0.22 4.78 12.53
C ARG A 49 1.26 4.72 12.16
N GLU A 50 2.13 4.39 13.11
CA GLU A 50 3.57 4.25 12.88
C GLU A 50 3.85 3.08 11.92
N LEU A 51 3.13 1.96 12.08
CA LEU A 51 3.22 0.81 11.20
C LEU A 51 2.83 1.17 9.76
N LEU A 52 1.65 1.76 9.57
CA LEU A 52 1.18 2.17 8.22
C LEU A 52 2.15 3.17 7.58
N HIS A 53 2.68 4.13 8.34
CA HIS A 53 3.66 5.07 7.84
C HIS A 53 4.96 4.39 7.39
N ALA A 54 5.47 3.45 8.19
CA ALA A 54 6.70 2.72 7.91
C ALA A 54 6.58 1.74 6.74
N THR A 55 5.41 1.11 6.57
CA THR A 55 5.16 0.13 5.50
C THR A 55 4.73 0.76 4.18
N SER A 56 4.18 1.97 4.19
CA SER A 56 3.68 2.64 2.97
C SER A 56 4.74 2.80 1.87
N VAL A 57 5.99 3.16 2.21
CA VAL A 57 7.06 3.34 1.21
C VAL A 57 7.54 2.01 0.63
N PRO A 58 7.84 0.97 1.44
CA PRO A 58 8.14 -0.36 0.91
C PRO A 58 7.05 -0.91 -0.01
N ILE A 59 5.78 -0.79 0.37
CA ILE A 59 4.65 -1.27 -0.44
C ILE A 59 4.55 -0.48 -1.75
N ALA A 60 4.71 0.85 -1.71
CA ALA A 60 4.76 1.67 -2.91
C ALA A 60 5.91 1.25 -3.83
N GLY A 61 7.09 0.95 -3.28
CA GLY A 61 8.24 0.46 -4.03
C GLY A 61 7.98 -0.88 -4.71
N MET A 62 7.32 -1.82 -4.02
CA MET A 62 6.89 -3.10 -4.61
C MET A 62 5.89 -2.89 -5.76
N MET A 63 4.92 -2.00 -5.60
CA MET A 63 3.97 -1.68 -6.67
C MET A 63 4.62 -0.96 -7.85
N LEU A 64 5.65 -0.13 -7.62
CA LEU A 64 6.42 0.49 -8.69
C LEU A 64 7.25 -0.54 -9.46
N ALA A 65 7.89 -1.47 -8.76
CA ALA A 65 8.57 -2.62 -9.38
C ALA A 65 7.60 -3.49 -10.19
N ALA A 66 6.40 -3.76 -9.64
CA ALA A 66 5.34 -4.47 -10.34
C ALA A 66 4.92 -3.75 -11.62
N GLY A 67 4.69 -2.43 -11.55
CA GLY A 67 4.34 -1.61 -12.70
C GLY A 67 5.42 -1.63 -13.78
N ALA A 68 6.69 -1.48 -13.42
CA ALA A 68 7.80 -1.59 -14.37
C ALA A 68 7.84 -2.97 -15.06
N CYS A 69 7.65 -4.05 -14.29
CA CYS A 69 7.59 -5.41 -14.81
C CYS A 69 6.40 -5.63 -15.76
N PHE A 70 5.21 -5.12 -15.44
CA PHE A 70 4.04 -5.23 -16.32
C PHE A 70 4.19 -4.44 -17.61
N LEU A 71 4.78 -3.24 -17.55
CA LEU A 71 5.07 -2.45 -18.74
C LEU A 71 6.09 -3.14 -19.66
N LEU A 72 7.14 -3.76 -19.08
CA LEU A 72 8.10 -4.58 -19.83
C LEU A 72 7.43 -5.83 -20.45
N ALA A 73 6.39 -6.36 -19.81
CA ALA A 73 5.58 -7.46 -20.33
C ALA A 73 4.50 -6.99 -21.33
N THR A 74 4.41 -5.69 -21.65
CA THR A 74 3.37 -5.08 -22.50
C THR A 74 1.93 -5.18 -21.97
N HIS A 75 1.77 -5.44 -20.66
CA HIS A 75 0.48 -5.40 -19.97
C HIS A 75 0.23 -3.96 -19.48
N TRP A 76 -0.23 -3.11 -20.39
CA TRP A 76 -0.34 -1.67 -20.16
C TRP A 76 -1.36 -1.33 -19.07
N ALA A 77 -2.51 -2.02 -19.03
CA ALA A 77 -3.54 -1.75 -18.04
C ALA A 77 -3.07 -2.15 -16.64
N ALA A 78 -2.46 -3.32 -16.49
CA ALA A 78 -1.82 -3.77 -15.24
C ALA A 78 -0.69 -2.83 -14.81
N GLY A 79 0.13 -2.36 -15.76
CA GLY A 79 1.23 -1.43 -15.48
C GLY A 79 0.72 -0.09 -14.93
N VAL A 80 -0.25 0.54 -15.61
CA VAL A 80 -0.81 1.84 -15.18
C VAL A 80 -1.53 1.70 -13.84
N THR A 81 -2.30 0.64 -13.63
CA THR A 81 -2.99 0.40 -12.35
C THR A 81 -2.02 0.13 -11.21
N ALA A 82 -0.93 -0.58 -11.45
CA ALA A 82 0.13 -0.77 -10.47
C ALA A 82 0.82 0.56 -10.11
N LEU A 83 1.07 1.43 -11.09
CA LEU A 83 1.62 2.77 -10.83
C LEU A 83 0.65 3.66 -10.04
N LEU A 84 -0.65 3.57 -10.31
CA LEU A 84 -1.68 4.27 -9.53
C LEU A 84 -1.69 3.78 -8.08
N ALA A 85 -1.60 2.47 -7.84
CA ALA A 85 -1.47 1.93 -6.49
C ALA A 85 -0.18 2.39 -5.80
N ALA A 86 0.95 2.40 -6.53
CA ALA A 86 2.23 2.88 -6.00
C ALA A 86 2.14 4.35 -5.56
N PHE A 87 1.57 5.22 -6.41
CA PHE A 87 1.31 6.61 -6.06
C PHE A 87 0.38 6.72 -4.86
N GLY A 88 -0.65 5.87 -4.78
CA GLY A 88 -1.57 5.81 -3.67
C GLY A 88 -0.89 5.50 -2.33
N PHE A 89 -0.10 4.44 -2.27
CA PHE A 89 0.67 4.09 -1.07
C PHE A 89 1.70 5.16 -0.72
N TYR A 90 2.33 5.78 -1.72
CA TYR A 90 3.24 6.91 -1.49
C TYR A 90 2.50 8.13 -0.92
N SER A 91 1.32 8.46 -1.45
CA SER A 91 0.49 9.56 -0.93
C SER A 91 0.08 9.32 0.52
N ASN A 92 -0.16 8.05 0.88
CA ASN A 92 -0.49 7.64 2.24
C ASN A 92 0.67 7.93 3.21
N HIS A 93 1.92 7.67 2.79
CA HIS A 93 3.10 8.05 3.58
C HIS A 93 3.14 9.56 3.85
N TRP A 94 2.85 10.39 2.84
CA TRP A 94 2.85 11.85 2.97
C TRP A 94 1.73 12.36 3.87
N MET A 95 0.54 11.76 3.79
CA MET A 95 -0.58 12.08 4.68
C MET A 95 -0.32 11.64 6.13
N LEU A 96 0.40 10.53 6.31
CA LEU A 96 0.70 9.96 7.62
C LEU A 96 1.97 10.52 8.26
N ALA A 97 2.81 11.21 7.47
CA ALA A 97 4.08 11.78 7.89
C ALA A 97 3.92 12.46 9.26
N PRO A 98 4.78 12.12 10.24
CA PRO A 98 4.73 12.79 11.52
C PRO A 98 4.91 14.28 11.26
N LYS A 99 3.85 15.06 11.53
CA LYS A 99 3.95 16.52 11.57
C LYS A 99 4.92 16.84 12.71
N THR A 100 6.21 16.93 12.40
CA THR A 100 7.29 17.36 13.28
C THR A 100 7.16 18.86 13.46
N GLY A 101 6.17 19.24 14.27
CA GLY A 101 5.86 20.61 14.61
C GLY A 101 4.84 20.57 15.73
N LYS A 102 5.04 21.41 16.76
CA LYS A 102 4.06 21.60 17.83
C LYS A 102 2.70 21.85 17.18
N ALA A 103 1.77 20.92 17.34
CA ALA A 103 0.40 21.11 16.89
C ALA A 103 -0.08 22.47 17.45
N PRO A 104 -0.66 23.36 16.63
CA PRO A 104 -1.10 24.66 17.10
C PRO A 104 -2.02 24.47 18.30
N LYS A 105 -1.76 25.22 19.39
CA LYS A 105 -2.54 25.15 20.63
C LYS A 105 -4.02 25.34 20.29
N GLY A 106 -4.84 24.31 20.48
CA GLY A 106 -6.28 24.31 20.18
C GLY A 106 -6.72 23.34 19.07
N ALA A 107 -5.81 22.77 18.28
CA ALA A 107 -6.16 21.74 17.31
C ALA A 107 -6.45 20.40 18.03
N ARG A 108 -7.72 20.13 18.36
CA ARG A 108 -8.20 18.77 18.66
C ARG A 108 -8.12 17.94 17.37
N THR A 109 -6.93 17.46 17.01
CA THR A 109 -6.81 16.44 15.99
C THR A 109 -7.47 15.18 16.55
N SER A 110 -8.65 14.83 16.05
CA SER A 110 -9.28 13.55 16.38
C SER A 110 -8.35 12.44 15.90
N ARG A 111 -7.58 11.84 16.82
CA ARG A 111 -6.65 10.73 16.54
C ARG A 111 -7.40 9.54 15.91
N LYS A 112 -8.68 9.35 16.30
CA LYS A 112 -9.61 8.38 15.68
C LYS A 112 -9.90 8.68 14.20
N GLY A 113 -10.12 9.94 13.85
CA GLY A 113 -10.41 10.36 12.47
C GLY A 113 -9.23 10.14 11.53
N GLN A 114 -8.01 10.47 11.98
CA GLN A 114 -6.79 10.24 11.18
C GLN A 114 -6.50 8.75 10.96
N ARG A 115 -6.81 7.89 11.94
CA ARG A 115 -6.69 6.44 11.80
C ARG A 115 -7.71 5.86 10.82
N ALA A 116 -8.98 6.25 10.93
CA ALA A 116 -10.00 5.76 10.02
C ALA A 116 -9.63 6.10 8.57
N VAL A 117 -9.16 7.32 8.33
CA VAL A 117 -8.69 7.75 7.02
C VAL A 117 -7.48 6.94 6.56
N SER A 118 -6.48 6.69 7.43
CA SER A 118 -5.28 5.95 7.03
C SER A 118 -5.55 4.48 6.70
N VAL A 119 -6.40 3.83 7.49
CA VAL A 119 -6.80 2.43 7.27
C VAL A 119 -7.64 2.34 6.00
N SER A 120 -8.65 3.20 5.85
CA SER A 120 -9.49 3.23 4.63
C SER A 120 -8.67 3.51 3.37
N LEU A 121 -7.72 4.45 3.42
CA LEU A 121 -6.87 4.75 2.27
C LEU A 121 -5.95 3.57 1.91
N SER A 122 -5.41 2.89 2.91
CA SER A 122 -4.60 1.67 2.70
C SER A 122 -5.42 0.53 2.09
N LEU A 123 -6.66 0.35 2.54
CA LEU A 123 -7.58 -0.67 2.00
C LEU A 123 -8.01 -0.35 0.56
N ILE A 124 -8.26 0.93 0.24
CA ILE A 124 -8.59 1.35 -1.13
C ILE A 124 -7.41 1.03 -2.06
N PHE A 125 -6.18 1.38 -1.67
CA PHE A 125 -5.02 1.11 -2.52
C PHE A 125 -4.61 -0.37 -2.57
N MET A 126 -4.90 -1.14 -1.52
CA MET A 126 -4.83 -2.59 -1.57
C MET A 126 -5.80 -3.15 -2.63
N LEU A 127 -7.03 -2.63 -2.71
CA LEU A 127 -8.00 -3.04 -3.72
C LEU A 127 -7.53 -2.69 -5.13
N VAL A 128 -6.93 -1.50 -5.33
CA VAL A 128 -6.32 -1.13 -6.62
C VAL A 128 -5.15 -2.06 -6.97
N ALA A 129 -4.33 -2.46 -5.99
CA ALA A 129 -3.25 -3.44 -6.21
C ALA A 129 -3.79 -4.82 -6.61
N ILE A 130 -4.90 -5.27 -6.04
CA ILE A 130 -5.59 -6.51 -6.44
C ILE A 130 -6.07 -6.40 -7.89
N ILE A 131 -6.68 -5.28 -8.28
CA ILE A 131 -7.11 -5.05 -9.67
C ILE A 131 -5.91 -5.13 -10.62
N ALA A 132 -4.79 -4.50 -10.27
CA ALA A 132 -3.57 -4.55 -11.08
C ALA A 132 -3.05 -5.99 -11.26
N ALA A 133 -3.06 -6.80 -10.19
CA ALA A 133 -2.69 -8.21 -10.25
C ALA A 133 -3.63 -9.02 -11.15
N ILE A 134 -4.94 -8.80 -11.06
CA ILE A 134 -5.94 -9.45 -11.92
C ILE A 134 -5.71 -9.11 -13.39
N LEU A 135 -5.51 -7.83 -13.70
CA LEU A 135 -5.20 -7.39 -15.07
C LEU A 135 -3.90 -8.03 -15.57
N GLY A 136 -2.88 -8.12 -14.71
CA GLY A 136 -1.62 -8.79 -15.00
C GLY A 136 -1.78 -10.28 -15.30
N MET A 137 -2.69 -10.97 -14.60
CA MET A 137 -3.02 -12.39 -14.85
C MET A 137 -3.77 -12.60 -16.17
N VAL A 138 -4.66 -11.67 -16.52
CA VAL A 138 -5.42 -11.73 -17.78
C VAL A 138 -4.57 -11.30 -18.98
N GLY A 139 -3.45 -10.60 -18.74
CA GLY A 139 -2.51 -10.20 -19.78
C GLY A 139 -2.81 -8.84 -20.41
N ILE A 140 -3.44 -7.94 -19.66
CA ILE A 140 -3.94 -6.64 -20.14
C ILE A 140 -3.18 -5.47 -19.52
#